data_AF-A0A7X5VIF9-F1
#
_entry.id   AF-A0A7X5VIF9-F1
#
_cell.length_a   1.000
_cell.length_b   1.000
_cell.length_c   1.000
_cell.angle_alpha   90.00
_cell.angle_beta   90.00
_cell.angle_gamma   90.00
#
_symmetry.space_group_name_H-M   'P 1'
#
loop_
_entity.id
_entity.type
_entity.pdbx_description
1 polymer ?
#
loop_
_entity_poly.entity_id
_entity_poly.type
_entity_poly.pdbx_seq_one_letter_code
_entity_poly.pdbx_strand_id
1 'polypeptide(L)'
;MSEDDGDATSQVAEITPEVQVLPRDLGQPLVVGIDRETVLRRREVVRTVERRGAWVTAALGVIGIVAAVYALIAFRGAGMWPFALLLILAMIPLILSTVMVYRLQAERQTWYDANELPPVAMRISAKGLELACDGAAYPVVLPWATVRGFTQHKLLGQYMLDLALVRGVGATTAGVRGLDQPSVRSVVKPNPLLRPTGMFLVKALDQPVHVIDEALKHFSNGTAGVLR
;
A
#
# COMPACT_ATOMS: atom_id res chain seq x y z
N MET A 1 -4.23 45.53 45.35
CA MET A 1 -4.19 46.31 44.11
C MET A 1 -2.77 46.11 43.58
N SER A 2 -2.46 44.94 43.03
CA SER A 2 -3.00 44.25 41.84
C SER A 2 -2.44 44.85 40.54
N GLU A 3 -2.16 43.97 39.56
CA GLU A 3 -1.50 44.16 38.25
C GLU A 3 0.04 44.17 38.36
N ASP A 4 0.81 43.09 38.14
CA ASP A 4 0.73 41.90 37.28
C ASP A 4 0.27 42.18 35.83
N ASP A 5 1.22 42.72 35.05
CA ASP A 5 1.18 42.71 33.58
C ASP A 5 2.49 42.10 33.09
N GLY A 6 2.46 40.79 32.91
CA GLY A 6 3.35 40.13 31.96
C GLY A 6 2.73 40.24 30.58
N ASP A 7 3.51 40.70 29.59
CA ASP A 7 3.19 40.35 28.21
C ASP A 7 4.44 40.13 27.34
N ALA A 8 4.48 38.88 26.88
CA ALA A 8 5.03 38.31 25.66
C ALA A 8 6.03 39.14 24.83
N THR A 9 7.31 38.99 25.14
CA THR A 9 8.29 38.77 24.05
C THR A 9 7.99 37.42 23.41
N SER A 10 7.16 37.47 22.36
CA SER A 10 6.88 36.37 21.44
C SER A 10 8.18 35.98 20.72
N GLN A 11 8.95 35.09 21.35
CA GLN A 11 9.95 34.29 20.65
C GLN A 11 9.18 33.31 19.78
N VAL A 12 8.93 33.74 18.54
CA VAL A 12 8.57 32.85 17.44
C VAL A 12 9.75 31.91 17.28
N ALA A 13 9.69 30.77 17.95
CA ALA A 13 10.57 29.65 17.72
C ALA A 13 10.40 29.25 16.25
N GLU A 14 11.37 29.64 15.45
CA GLU A 14 11.56 29.17 14.10
C GLU A 14 11.77 27.65 14.20
N ILE A 15 10.68 26.90 14.02
CA ILE A 15 10.68 25.44 13.89
C ILE A 15 11.36 25.13 12.56
N THR A 16 12.69 25.21 12.59
CA THR A 16 13.55 24.62 11.58
C THR A 16 13.29 23.12 11.68
N PRO A 17 12.84 22.43 10.63
CA PRO A 17 12.73 20.98 10.67
C PRO A 17 14.13 20.44 10.96
N GLU A 18 14.30 19.92 12.16
CA GLU A 18 15.51 19.26 12.62
C GLU A 18 15.75 18.09 11.66
N VAL A 19 16.65 18.31 10.70
CA VAL A 19 17.21 17.25 9.87
C VAL A 19 17.87 16.31 10.87
N GLN A 20 17.20 15.19 11.19
CA GLN A 20 17.76 14.13 12.01
C GLN A 20 19.05 13.66 11.33
N VAL A 21 20.17 14.17 11.82
CA VAL A 21 21.50 13.70 11.48
C VAL A 21 21.60 12.28 12.03
N LEU A 22 21.87 11.33 11.13
CA LEU A 22 22.13 9.91 11.39
C LEU A 22 22.74 9.66 12.79
N PRO A 23 22.20 8.73 13.60
CA PRO A 23 22.94 8.23 14.75
C PRO A 23 24.25 7.60 14.25
N ARG A 24 25.39 8.15 14.66
CA ARG A 24 26.75 7.60 14.45
C ARG A 24 27.02 6.31 15.25
N ASP A 25 25.98 5.59 15.66
CA ASP A 25 26.12 4.35 16.42
C ASP A 25 26.10 3.16 15.45
N LEU A 26 27.31 2.66 15.15
CA LEU A 26 27.64 1.57 14.22
C LEU A 26 27.00 0.20 14.53
N GLY A 27 26.12 0.10 15.53
CA GLY A 27 25.44 -1.13 15.94
C GLY A 27 23.94 -0.99 16.16
N GLN A 28 23.37 0.21 16.07
CA GLN A 28 21.94 0.40 16.26
C GLN A 28 21.17 0.21 14.95
N PRO A 29 20.08 -0.57 14.95
CA PRO A 29 19.26 -0.74 13.75
C PRO A 29 18.62 0.59 13.37
N LEU A 30 18.71 0.98 12.08
CA LEU A 30 17.97 2.13 11.59
C LEU A 30 16.48 1.77 11.57
N VAL A 31 15.70 2.47 12.36
CA VAL A 31 14.25 2.34 12.41
C VAL A 31 13.66 3.47 11.58
N VAL A 32 12.91 3.10 10.54
CA VAL A 32 12.15 4.04 9.70
C VAL A 32 10.70 3.91 10.13
N GLY A 33 10.16 4.98 10.68
CA GLY A 33 8.77 5.12 11.09
C GLY A 33 7.82 5.32 9.91
N ILE A 34 6.54 5.12 10.18
CA ILE A 34 5.45 5.50 9.27
C ILE A 34 4.85 6.81 9.79
N ASP A 35 4.73 7.81 8.92
CA ASP A 35 3.85 8.95 9.18
C ASP A 35 2.39 8.48 9.14
N ARG A 36 1.83 8.29 10.34
CA ARG A 36 0.48 7.78 10.57
C ARG A 36 -0.59 8.66 9.91
N GLU A 37 -0.41 9.98 9.92
CA GLU A 37 -1.40 10.91 9.35
C GLU A 37 -1.42 10.81 7.82
N THR A 38 -0.24 10.73 7.21
CA THR A 38 -0.11 10.56 5.76
C THR A 38 -0.69 9.22 5.28
N VAL A 39 -0.51 8.13 6.05
CA VAL A 39 -1.10 6.83 5.73
C VAL A 39 -2.62 6.84 5.90
N LEU A 40 -3.15 7.41 6.98
CA LEU A 40 -4.60 7.49 7.22
C LEU A 40 -5.29 8.34 6.14
N ARG A 41 -4.74 9.51 5.81
CA ARG A 41 -5.28 10.40 4.76
C ARG A 41 -5.29 9.71 3.40
N ARG A 42 -4.29 8.87 3.11
CA ARG A 42 -4.28 8.09 1.86
C ARG A 42 -5.32 6.97 1.86
N ARG A 43 -5.50 6.24 2.96
CA ARG A 43 -6.54 5.20 3.05
C ARG A 43 -7.91 5.79 2.69
N GLU A 44 -8.18 7.00 3.14
CA GLU A 44 -9.40 7.74 2.79
C GLU A 44 -9.48 8.17 1.32
N VAL A 45 -8.38 8.69 0.75
CA VAL A 45 -8.33 9.08 -0.68
C VAL A 45 -8.49 7.87 -1.60
N VAL A 46 -7.75 6.78 -1.36
CA VAL A 46 -7.84 5.54 -2.14
C VAL A 46 -9.25 4.97 -2.04
N ARG A 47 -9.83 4.93 -0.83
CA ARG A 47 -11.22 4.53 -0.62
C ARG A 47 -12.18 5.38 -1.46
N THR A 48 -11.99 6.70 -1.49
CA THR A 48 -12.86 7.60 -2.24
C THR A 48 -12.74 7.38 -3.75
N VAL A 49 -11.52 7.22 -4.27
CA VAL A 49 -11.28 6.98 -5.70
C VAL A 49 -11.81 5.62 -6.14
N GLU A 50 -11.52 4.55 -5.39
CA GLU A 50 -12.03 3.21 -5.70
C GLU A 50 -13.55 3.15 -5.60
N ARG A 51 -14.15 3.81 -4.59
CA ARG A 51 -15.61 3.89 -4.45
C ARG A 51 -16.25 4.63 -5.62
N ARG A 52 -15.64 5.73 -6.10
CA ARG A 52 -16.10 6.43 -7.32
C ARG A 52 -15.97 5.53 -8.55
N GLY A 53 -14.85 4.84 -8.72
CA GLY A 53 -14.66 3.88 -9.82
C GLY A 53 -15.69 2.76 -9.80
N ALA A 54 -15.93 2.18 -8.62
CA ALA A 54 -16.94 1.15 -8.41
C ALA A 54 -18.36 1.65 -8.74
N TRP A 55 -18.70 2.88 -8.36
CA TRP A 55 -19.98 3.51 -8.72
C TRP A 55 -20.14 3.73 -10.22
N VAL A 56 -19.08 4.16 -10.91
CA VAL A 56 -19.10 4.34 -12.37
C VAL A 56 -19.32 3.00 -13.06
N THR A 57 -18.60 1.95 -12.65
CA THR A 57 -18.77 0.59 -13.19
C THR A 57 -20.16 0.04 -12.91
N ALA A 58 -20.69 0.23 -11.70
CA ALA A 58 -22.05 -0.17 -11.35
C ALA A 58 -23.10 0.56 -12.20
N ALA A 59 -22.96 1.87 -12.38
CA ALA A 59 -23.86 2.66 -13.20
C ALA A 59 -23.86 2.19 -14.67
N LEU A 60 -22.68 1.93 -15.24
CA LEU A 60 -22.52 1.36 -16.58
C LEU A 60 -23.21 -0.01 -16.69
N GLY A 61 -23.01 -0.89 -15.71
CA GLY A 61 -23.68 -2.19 -15.67
C GLY A 61 -25.20 -2.10 -15.60
N VAL A 62 -25.74 -1.21 -14.74
CA VAL A 62 -27.18 -0.98 -14.61
C VAL A 62 -27.77 -0.39 -15.90
N ILE A 63 -27.12 0.61 -16.49
CA ILE A 63 -27.54 1.21 -17.77
C ILE A 63 -27.57 0.14 -18.87
N GLY A 64 -26.54 -0.72 -18.93
CA GLY A 64 -26.48 -1.82 -19.89
C GLY A 64 -27.64 -2.81 -19.74
N ILE A 65 -28.00 -3.17 -18.50
CA ILE A 65 -29.14 -4.06 -18.22
C ILE A 65 -30.46 -3.39 -18.60
N VAL A 66 -30.67 -2.13 -18.21
CA VAL A 66 -31.90 -1.39 -18.55
C VAL A 66 -32.08 -1.27 -20.06
N ALA A 67 -31.00 -0.96 -20.78
CA ALA A 67 -31.00 -0.89 -22.24
C ALA A 67 -31.33 -2.26 -22.88
N ALA A 68 -30.77 -3.35 -22.35
CA ALA A 68 -31.05 -4.70 -22.82
C ALA A 68 -32.50 -5.14 -22.58
N VAL A 69 -33.06 -4.82 -21.40
CA VAL A 69 -34.47 -5.08 -21.08
C VAL A 69 -35.40 -4.26 -21.97
N TYR A 70 -35.09 -2.98 -22.19
CA TYR A 70 -35.84 -2.13 -23.10
C TYR A 70 -35.83 -2.70 -24.53
N ALA A 71 -34.67 -3.12 -25.03
CA ALA A 71 -34.55 -3.76 -26.34
C ALA A 71 -35.36 -5.07 -26.42
N LEU A 72 -35.38 -5.88 -25.36
CA LEU A 72 -36.18 -7.11 -25.30
C LEU A 72 -37.68 -6.83 -25.44
N ILE A 73 -38.17 -5.75 -24.83
CA ILE A 73 -39.59 -5.34 -24.88
C ILE A 73 -39.91 -4.71 -26.25
N ALA A 74 -39.08 -3.78 -26.73
CA ALA A 74 -39.31 -3.06 -27.98
C ALA A 74 -39.20 -3.96 -29.23
N PHE A 75 -38.33 -4.98 -29.20
CA PHE A 75 -38.08 -5.87 -30.34
C PHE A 75 -38.62 -7.29 -30.14
N ARG A 76 -39.63 -7.44 -29.28
CA ARG A 76 -40.24 -8.73 -28.91
C ARG A 76 -40.72 -9.57 -30.11
N GLY A 77 -41.02 -8.95 -31.25
CA GLY A 77 -41.42 -9.61 -32.49
C GLY A 77 -40.31 -9.82 -33.55
N ALA A 78 -39.10 -9.28 -33.34
CA ALA A 78 -38.03 -9.26 -34.34
C ALA A 78 -37.01 -10.42 -34.20
N GLY A 79 -37.24 -11.36 -33.28
CA GLY A 79 -36.34 -12.50 -33.06
C GLY A 79 -35.01 -12.16 -32.36
N MET A 80 -34.80 -10.90 -31.93
CA MET A 80 -33.56 -10.44 -31.30
C MET A 80 -33.45 -10.74 -29.79
N TRP A 81 -34.37 -11.51 -29.23
CA TRP A 81 -34.37 -11.88 -27.81
C TRP A 81 -33.09 -12.63 -27.33
N PRO A 82 -32.41 -13.47 -28.15
CA PRO A 82 -31.17 -14.13 -27.72
C PRO A 82 -30.03 -13.13 -27.53
N PHE A 83 -29.98 -12.09 -28.38
CA PHE A 83 -28.98 -11.04 -28.31
C PHE A 83 -29.14 -10.22 -27.02
N ALA A 84 -30.37 -9.85 -26.66
CA ALA A 84 -30.65 -9.15 -25.42
C ALA A 84 -30.28 -9.98 -24.18
N LEU A 85 -30.53 -11.29 -24.18
CA LEU A 85 -30.11 -12.20 -23.11
C LEU A 85 -28.58 -12.29 -22.99
N LEU A 86 -27.87 -12.37 -24.11
CA LEU A 86 -26.40 -12.36 -24.10
C LEU A 86 -25.85 -11.04 -23.56
N LEU A 87 -26.50 -9.92 -23.86
CA LEU A 87 -26.13 -8.60 -23.36
C LEU A 87 -26.32 -8.51 -21.83
N ILE A 88 -27.44 -9.01 -21.31
CA ILE A 88 -27.67 -9.12 -19.85
C ILE A 88 -26.60 -10.01 -19.21
N LEU A 89 -26.35 -11.19 -19.79
CA LEU A 89 -25.37 -12.14 -19.28
C LEU A 89 -23.96 -11.54 -19.26
N ALA A 90 -23.59 -10.74 -20.26
CA ALA A 90 -22.31 -10.03 -20.33
C ALA A 90 -22.16 -8.93 -19.27
N MET A 91 -23.26 -8.33 -18.79
CA MET A 91 -23.23 -7.31 -17.74
C MET A 91 -23.10 -7.90 -16.32
N ILE A 92 -23.47 -9.18 -16.12
CA ILE A 92 -23.40 -9.84 -14.81
C ILE A 92 -21.98 -9.85 -14.23
N PRO A 93 -20.92 -10.27 -14.95
CA PRO A 93 -19.54 -10.22 -14.44
C PRO A 93 -19.09 -8.82 -14.01
N LEU A 94 -19.58 -7.78 -14.69
CA LEU A 94 -19.25 -6.38 -14.41
C LEU A 94 -19.79 -5.96 -13.04
N ILE A 95 -21.03 -6.35 -12.74
CA ILE A 95 -21.67 -6.10 -11.44
C ILE A 95 -21.04 -6.99 -10.36
N LEU A 96 -20.79 -8.27 -10.67
CA LEU A 96 -20.17 -9.22 -9.73
C LEU A 96 -18.78 -8.74 -9.28
N SER A 97 -17.97 -8.25 -10.22
CA SER A 97 -16.67 -7.65 -9.95
C SER A 97 -16.77 -6.49 -8.97
N THR A 98 -17.77 -5.62 -9.17
CA THR A 98 -18.01 -4.48 -8.29
C THR A 98 -18.39 -4.91 -6.86
N VAL A 99 -19.28 -5.89 -6.72
CA VAL A 99 -19.66 -6.46 -5.41
C VAL A 99 -18.45 -7.08 -4.71
N MET A 100 -17.60 -7.79 -5.45
CA MET A 100 -16.41 -8.43 -4.90
C MET A 100 -15.41 -7.39 -4.37
N VAL A 101 -15.22 -6.26 -5.07
CA VAL A 101 -14.41 -5.13 -4.58
C VAL A 101 -14.95 -4.58 -3.26
N TYR A 102 -16.27 -4.38 -3.15
CA TYR A 102 -16.88 -3.91 -1.90
C TYR A 102 -16.72 -4.90 -0.75
N ARG A 103 -16.85 -6.21 -0.99
CA ARG A 103 -16.63 -7.23 0.06
C ARG A 103 -15.17 -7.24 0.53
N LEU A 104 -14.21 -7.21 -0.40
CA LEU A 104 -12.78 -7.15 -0.06
C LEU A 104 -12.44 -5.87 0.70
N GLN A 105 -13.07 -4.74 0.36
CA GLN A 105 -12.90 -3.50 1.11
C GLN A 105 -13.48 -3.59 2.53
N ALA A 106 -14.65 -4.20 2.69
CA ALA A 106 -15.25 -4.40 4.01
C ALA A 106 -14.36 -5.29 4.89
N GLU A 107 -13.84 -6.40 4.35
CA GLU A 107 -12.90 -7.27 5.05
C GLU A 107 -11.61 -6.53 5.44
N ARG A 108 -11.05 -5.71 4.54
CA ARG A 108 -9.89 -4.86 4.86
C ARG A 108 -10.19 -3.85 5.95
N GLN A 109 -11.37 -3.24 5.93
CA GLN A 109 -11.76 -2.27 6.94
C GLN A 109 -11.89 -2.92 8.31
N THR A 110 -12.57 -4.07 8.39
CA THR A 110 -12.66 -4.84 9.64
C THR A 110 -11.28 -5.23 10.16
N TRP A 111 -10.35 -5.57 9.26
CA TRP A 111 -8.98 -5.85 9.65
C TRP A 111 -8.25 -4.60 10.16
N TYR A 112 -8.41 -3.45 9.52
CA TYR A 112 -7.82 -2.17 9.96
C TYR A 112 -8.38 -1.66 11.28
N ASP A 113 -9.68 -1.88 11.51
CA ASP A 113 -10.33 -1.46 12.76
C ASP A 113 -9.90 -2.37 13.93
N ALA A 114 -9.58 -3.63 13.64
CA ALA A 114 -9.11 -4.60 14.62
C ALA A 114 -7.59 -4.55 14.88
N ASN A 115 -6.78 -3.99 13.97
CA ASN A 115 -5.32 -3.98 14.06
C ASN A 115 -4.78 -2.55 13.97
N GLU A 116 -4.16 -2.09 15.05
CA GLU A 116 -3.47 -0.81 15.06
C GLU A 116 -2.33 -0.79 14.03
N LEU A 117 -2.16 0.36 13.36
CA LEU A 117 -1.05 0.60 12.45
C LEU A 117 0.28 0.44 13.21
N PRO A 118 1.18 -0.47 12.79
CA PRO A 118 2.49 -0.56 13.40
C PRO A 118 3.23 0.77 13.20
N PRO A 119 3.84 1.35 14.26
CA PRO A 119 4.48 2.66 14.19
C PRO A 119 5.77 2.66 13.36
N VAL A 120 6.30 1.47 13.04
CA VAL A 120 7.57 1.27 12.34
C VAL A 120 7.30 0.67 10.97
N ALA A 121 7.80 1.29 9.91
CA ALA A 121 7.68 0.81 8.53
C ALA A 121 8.70 -0.29 8.25
N MET A 122 9.95 -0.01 8.58
CA MET A 122 11.07 -0.91 8.35
C MET A 122 12.14 -0.73 9.42
N ARG A 123 12.81 -1.83 9.76
CA ARG A 123 14.03 -1.83 10.58
C ARG A 123 15.14 -2.42 9.77
N ILE A 124 16.19 -1.64 9.58
CA ILE A 124 17.39 -2.02 8.85
C ILE A 124 18.46 -2.34 9.87
N SER A 125 18.91 -3.60 9.92
CA SER A 125 19.87 -4.06 10.92
C SER A 125 20.95 -4.94 10.28
N ALA A 126 22.04 -5.19 11.00
CA ALA A 126 23.07 -6.13 10.55
C ALA A 126 22.54 -7.57 10.39
N LYS A 127 21.47 -7.94 11.09
CA LYS A 127 20.85 -9.28 11.00
C LYS A 127 20.02 -9.45 9.73
N GLY A 128 19.51 -8.35 9.19
CA GLY A 128 18.59 -8.36 8.06
C GLY A 128 17.64 -7.17 8.08
N LEU A 129 16.68 -7.25 7.16
CA LEU A 129 15.62 -6.27 6.95
C LEU A 129 14.32 -6.77 7.57
N GLU A 130 13.75 -6.00 8.49
CA GLU A 130 12.41 -6.24 9.02
C GLU A 130 11.43 -5.24 8.41
N LEU A 131 10.31 -5.71 7.89
CA LEU A 131 9.30 -4.88 7.23
C LEU A 131 7.95 -5.09 7.90
N ALA A 132 7.34 -4.01 8.39
CA ALA A 132 5.95 -4.05 8.79
C ALA A 132 5.09 -3.75 7.56
N CYS A 133 4.64 -4.80 6.90
CA CYS A 133 3.74 -4.65 5.76
C CYS A 133 2.33 -4.27 6.25
N ASP A 134 1.69 -3.33 5.55
CA ASP A 134 0.28 -3.00 5.81
C ASP A 134 -0.60 -4.23 5.54
N GLY A 135 -1.44 -4.63 6.49
CA GLY A 135 -2.23 -5.87 6.40
C GLY A 135 -1.52 -7.13 6.93
N ALA A 136 -0.26 -7.06 7.37
CA ALA A 136 0.43 -8.20 7.98
C ALA A 136 0.16 -8.26 9.49
N ALA A 137 -0.08 -9.46 10.02
CA ALA A 137 -0.29 -9.67 11.44
C ALA A 137 1.02 -9.56 12.24
N TYR A 138 2.16 -9.80 11.59
CA TYR A 138 3.49 -9.71 12.18
C TYR A 138 4.52 -9.26 11.13
N PRO A 139 5.65 -8.65 11.56
CA PRO A 139 6.66 -8.13 10.64
C PRO A 139 7.32 -9.24 9.82
N VAL A 140 7.60 -8.93 8.56
CA VAL A 140 8.32 -9.78 7.63
C VAL A 140 9.81 -9.62 7.90
N VAL A 141 10.50 -10.71 8.21
CA VAL A 141 11.94 -10.70 8.51
C VAL A 141 12.68 -11.34 7.35
N LEU A 142 13.64 -10.62 6.78
CA LEU A 142 14.37 -10.99 5.57
C LEU A 142 15.88 -10.92 5.81
N PRO A 143 16.59 -12.05 5.71
CA PRO A 143 18.06 -12.04 5.72
C PRO A 143 18.60 -11.31 4.49
N TRP A 144 19.75 -10.65 4.61
CA TRP A 144 20.37 -9.91 3.49
C TRP A 144 20.60 -10.76 2.24
N ALA A 145 20.92 -12.05 2.39
CA ALA A 145 21.06 -12.99 1.28
C ALA A 145 19.80 -13.13 0.41
N THR A 146 18.64 -12.72 0.92
CA THR A 146 17.34 -12.81 0.23
C THR A 146 16.86 -11.49 -0.34
N VAL A 147 17.49 -10.38 0.05
CA VAL A 147 17.09 -9.02 -0.32
C VAL A 147 18.01 -8.51 -1.42
N ARG A 148 17.44 -8.16 -2.57
CA ARG A 148 18.17 -7.46 -3.64
C ARG A 148 18.15 -5.94 -3.43
N GLY A 149 17.11 -5.44 -2.76
CA GLY A 149 16.96 -4.02 -2.45
C GLY A 149 15.53 -3.55 -2.61
N PHE A 150 15.36 -2.29 -2.99
CA PHE A 150 14.05 -1.72 -3.34
C PHE A 150 14.05 -1.20 -4.76
N THR A 151 12.98 -1.40 -5.51
CA THR A 151 12.77 -0.78 -6.81
C THR A 151 11.85 0.42 -6.65
N GLN A 152 12.25 1.57 -7.18
CA GLN A 152 11.41 2.77 -7.14
C GLN A 152 10.45 2.78 -8.34
N HIS A 153 9.14 2.81 -8.08
CA HIS A 153 8.11 2.91 -9.12
C HIS A 153 7.24 4.13 -8.94
N LYS A 154 6.87 4.78 -10.05
CA LYS A 154 5.91 5.88 -10.06
C LYS A 154 4.51 5.34 -10.34
N LEU A 155 3.62 5.44 -9.36
CA LEU A 155 2.24 5.01 -9.48
C LEU A 155 1.32 6.18 -9.15
N LEU A 156 0.40 6.51 -10.07
CA LEU A 156 -0.58 7.59 -9.88
C LEU A 156 0.07 8.93 -9.45
N GLY A 157 1.22 9.27 -10.04
CA GLY A 157 1.94 10.51 -9.76
C GLY A 157 2.80 10.51 -8.49
N GLN A 158 2.85 9.42 -7.73
CA GLN A 158 3.62 9.28 -6.50
C GLN A 158 4.73 8.24 -6.63
N TYR A 159 5.86 8.46 -5.97
CA TYR A 159 6.95 7.49 -5.90
C TYR A 159 6.70 6.49 -4.76
N MET A 160 6.84 5.21 -5.09
CA MET A 160 6.69 4.08 -4.17
C MET A 160 7.96 3.23 -4.23
N LEU A 161 8.38 2.68 -3.09
CA LEU A 161 9.47 1.74 -2.98
C LEU A 161 8.89 0.34 -2.86
N ASP A 162 9.15 -0.50 -3.85
CA ASP A 162 8.74 -1.90 -3.86
C ASP A 162 9.92 -2.80 -3.48
N LEU A 163 9.69 -3.83 -2.68
CA LEU A 163 10.75 -4.71 -2.23
C LEU A 163 11.17 -5.66 -3.36
N ALA A 164 12.45 -5.61 -3.74
CA ALA A 164 13.04 -6.55 -4.68
C ALA A 164 13.73 -7.69 -3.92
N LEU A 165 13.16 -8.90 -4.03
CA LEU A 165 13.78 -10.13 -3.52
C LEU A 165 14.70 -10.77 -4.56
N VAL A 166 15.66 -11.57 -4.10
CA VAL A 166 16.45 -12.45 -4.95
C VAL A 166 15.53 -13.50 -5.60
N ARG A 167 15.81 -13.85 -6.86
CA ARG A 167 14.99 -14.80 -7.62
C ARG A 167 14.96 -16.16 -6.93
N GLY A 168 13.77 -16.70 -6.72
CA GLY A 168 13.58 -18.01 -6.07
C GLY A 168 13.42 -17.96 -4.54
N VAL A 169 13.48 -16.76 -3.93
CA VAL A 169 13.14 -16.58 -2.52
C VAL A 169 11.63 -16.71 -2.32
N GLY A 170 11.23 -17.45 -1.30
CA GLY A 170 9.84 -17.58 -0.89
C GLY A 170 9.71 -17.82 0.61
N ALA A 171 8.50 -18.15 1.06
CA ALA A 171 8.20 -18.34 2.47
C ALA A 171 8.96 -19.53 3.12
N THR A 172 9.45 -20.47 2.32
CA THR A 172 10.22 -21.64 2.79
C THR A 172 11.72 -21.42 2.79
N THR A 173 12.20 -20.24 2.34
CA THR A 173 13.62 -19.92 2.32
C THR A 173 14.15 -19.75 3.75
N ALA A 174 15.33 -20.32 4.05
CA ALA A 174 15.90 -20.28 5.39
C ALA A 174 16.07 -18.85 5.92
N GLY A 175 15.62 -18.61 7.15
CA GLY A 175 15.71 -17.30 7.82
C GLY A 175 14.66 -16.28 7.41
N VAL A 176 13.86 -16.55 6.37
CA VAL A 176 12.72 -15.72 5.98
C VAL A 176 11.52 -16.02 6.88
N ARG A 177 10.86 -14.98 7.37
CA ARG A 177 9.59 -15.10 8.11
C ARG A 177 8.56 -14.12 7.60
N GLY A 178 7.29 -14.53 7.59
CA GLY A 178 6.17 -13.64 7.29
C GLY A 178 5.84 -13.45 5.81
N LEU A 179 6.61 -14.04 4.89
CA LEU A 179 6.27 -14.10 3.46
C LEU A 179 5.13 -15.11 3.15
N ASP A 180 4.79 -15.98 4.09
CA ASP A 180 3.66 -16.91 4.05
C ASP A 180 2.31 -16.24 4.32
N GLN A 181 2.32 -15.03 4.90
CA GLN A 181 1.11 -14.31 5.25
C GLN A 181 0.28 -13.99 3.99
N PRO A 182 -1.06 -14.11 4.05
CA PRO A 182 -1.93 -13.85 2.90
C PRO A 182 -1.73 -12.45 2.28
N SER A 183 -1.48 -11.45 3.14
CA SER A 183 -1.23 -10.06 2.75
C SER A 183 0.10 -9.87 2.03
N VAL A 184 1.12 -10.69 2.33
CA VAL A 184 2.49 -10.58 1.80
C VAL A 184 2.75 -11.57 0.66
N ARG A 185 1.83 -12.52 0.43
CA ARG A 185 1.95 -13.58 -0.59
C ARG A 185 2.13 -13.07 -2.02
N SER A 186 1.64 -11.85 -2.31
CA SER A 186 1.83 -11.18 -3.60
C SER A 186 3.29 -10.79 -3.89
N VAL A 187 4.14 -10.70 -2.85
CA VAL A 187 5.59 -10.48 -2.98
C VAL A 187 6.30 -11.74 -3.50
N VAL A 188 5.83 -12.92 -3.10
CA VAL A 188 6.45 -14.22 -3.49
C VAL A 188 5.89 -14.72 -4.83
N LYS A 189 4.61 -14.51 -5.10
CA LYS A 189 3.97 -14.82 -6.37
C LYS A 189 3.50 -13.52 -7.02
N PRO A 190 4.30 -12.92 -7.92
CA PRO A 190 3.88 -11.72 -8.63
C PRO A 190 2.66 -12.06 -9.48
N ASN A 191 1.47 -11.74 -8.97
CA ASN A 191 0.23 -11.83 -9.72
C ASN A 191 -0.05 -10.43 -10.27
N PRO A 192 -0.21 -10.24 -11.59
CA PRO A 192 -0.46 -8.91 -12.17
C PRO A 192 -1.72 -8.22 -11.61
N LEU A 193 -2.65 -8.97 -11.02
CA LEU A 193 -3.86 -8.45 -10.38
C LEU A 193 -3.72 -8.23 -8.86
N LEU A 194 -2.77 -8.89 -8.19
CA LEU A 194 -2.48 -8.70 -6.77
C LEU A 194 -1.12 -8.03 -6.66
N ARG A 195 -1.14 -6.69 -6.64
CA ARG A 195 0.07 -5.87 -6.51
C ARG A 195 0.93 -6.35 -5.32
N PRO A 196 2.26 -6.39 -5.45
CA PRO A 196 3.15 -6.84 -4.38
C PRO A 196 2.96 -5.96 -3.14
N THR A 197 2.63 -6.58 -2.01
CA THR A 197 2.49 -5.87 -0.74
C THR A 197 3.86 -5.77 -0.09
N GLY A 198 4.59 -4.74 -0.48
CA GLY A 198 5.83 -4.25 0.12
C GLY A 198 6.07 -2.78 -0.25
N MET A 199 5.01 -2.10 -0.74
CA MET A 199 5.11 -0.76 -1.28
C MET A 199 5.02 0.28 -0.17
N PHE A 200 6.15 0.86 0.19
CA PHE A 200 6.17 2.04 1.04
C PHE A 200 6.07 3.28 0.15
N LEU A 201 5.13 4.19 0.45
CA LEU A 201 5.18 5.50 -0.20
C LEU A 201 6.38 6.24 0.34
N VAL A 202 7.17 6.81 -0.56
CA VAL A 202 8.29 7.67 -0.17
C VAL A 202 7.83 8.82 0.73
N LYS A 203 6.61 9.34 0.51
CA LYS A 203 6.04 10.43 1.31
C LYS A 203 5.51 10.02 2.69
N ALA A 204 5.31 8.72 2.94
CA ALA A 204 4.80 8.22 4.21
C ALA A 204 5.93 7.71 5.13
N LEU A 205 7.18 7.76 4.66
CA LEU A 205 8.36 7.42 5.43
C LEU A 205 8.86 8.69 6.12
N ASP A 206 9.20 8.56 7.39
CA ASP A 206 9.82 9.64 8.18
C ASP A 206 11.25 9.95 7.71
N GLN A 207 11.94 8.96 7.12
CA GLN A 207 13.27 9.11 6.57
C GLN A 207 13.25 9.27 5.04
N PRO A 208 14.12 10.14 4.49
CA PRO A 208 14.21 10.32 3.04
C PRO A 208 14.89 9.11 2.36
N VAL A 209 14.55 8.88 1.09
CA VAL A 209 15.01 7.69 0.33
C VAL A 209 16.54 7.56 0.27
N HIS A 210 17.28 8.67 0.23
CA HIS A 210 18.74 8.63 0.19
C HIS A 210 19.33 8.08 1.50
N VAL A 211 18.75 8.42 2.66
CA VAL A 211 19.15 7.85 3.97
C VAL A 211 18.86 6.35 4.01
N ILE A 212 17.73 5.93 3.45
CA ILE A 212 17.37 4.51 3.35
C ILE A 212 18.35 3.77 2.44
N ASP A 213 18.72 4.34 1.29
CA ASP A 213 19.69 3.76 0.36
C ASP A 213 21.09 3.63 1.00
N GLU A 214 21.54 4.66 1.71
CA GLU A 214 22.81 4.63 2.46
C GLU A 214 22.80 3.55 3.55
N ALA A 215 21.72 3.46 4.33
CA ALA A 215 21.58 2.44 5.37
C ALA A 215 21.52 1.02 4.78
N LEU A 216 20.80 0.82 3.68
CA LEU A 216 20.76 -0.47 2.98
C LEU A 216 22.15 -0.87 2.53
N LYS A 217 22.88 0.02 1.86
CA LYS A 217 24.25 -0.25 1.41
C LYS A 217 25.18 -0.55 2.58
N HIS A 218 25.04 0.18 3.69
CA HIS A 218 25.86 -0.03 4.88
C HIS A 218 25.60 -1.39 5.53
N PHE A 219 24.35 -1.70 5.92
CA PHE A 219 24.03 -2.92 6.66
C PHE A 219 24.08 -4.21 5.81
N SER A 220 23.88 -4.08 4.49
CA SER A 220 23.96 -5.19 3.54
C SER A 220 25.38 -5.42 3.00
N ASN A 221 26.37 -4.63 3.42
CA ASN A 221 27.73 -4.62 2.84
C ASN A 221 27.72 -4.42 1.31
N GLY A 222 26.87 -3.51 0.82
CA GLY A 222 26.72 -3.16 -0.59
C GLY A 222 25.90 -4.12 -1.45
N THR A 223 25.35 -5.19 -0.86
CA THR A 223 24.56 -6.19 -1.63
C THR A 223 23.13 -5.73 -1.94
N ALA A 224 22.57 -4.82 -1.15
CA ALA A 224 21.24 -4.25 -1.33
C ALA A 224 21.28 -2.72 -1.43
N GLY A 225 20.36 -2.15 -2.22
CA GLY A 225 20.21 -0.70 -2.39
C GLY A 225 18.91 -0.33 -3.10
N VAL A 226 18.67 0.96 -3.31
CA VAL A 226 17.53 1.45 -4.07
C VAL A 226 17.88 1.41 -5.57
N LEU A 227 17.23 0.51 -6.29
CA LEU A 227 17.28 0.33 -7.73
C LEU A 227 16.35 1.36 -8.40
N ARG A 228 16.89 2.06 -9.42
CA ARG A 228 16.14 3.00 -10.26
C ARG A 228 15.50 2.32 -11.45
#